data_AF-A0A414HR60-F1
#
_entry.id   AF-A0A414HR60-F1
#
_cell.length_a   1.000
_cell.length_b   1.000
_cell.length_c   1.000
_cell.angle_alpha   90.00
_cell.angle_beta   90.00
_cell.angle_gamma   90.00
#
_symmetry.space_group_name_H-M   'P 1'
#
loop_
_entity.id
_entity.type
_entity.pdbx_description
1 polymer ?
#
loop_
_entity_poly.entity_id
_entity_poly.type
_entity_poly.pdbx_seq_one_letter_code
_entity_poly.pdbx_strand_id
1 'polypeptide(L)'
;MELRLDPEIPVTRVVNGHNVFNKGYHHGLRGKTYEEYYGKERAVEIRKRHSEALKGHRYWSNGNAHAFACIAITPEGKWYRFDSITQAAQKLNLNYATVRRYIKRKIKPQNGWQWFLEKDNNWIKHIDNGKIK
;
A
#
# COMPACT_ATOMS: atom_id res chain seq x y z
N MET A 1 -35.86 -8.15 0.92
CA MET A 1 -34.70 -7.46 1.51
C MET A 1 -35.20 -6.81 2.79
N GLU A 2 -34.94 -7.36 3.97
CA GLU A 2 -35.36 -6.72 5.23
C GLU A 2 -34.56 -5.42 5.42
N LEU A 3 -35.23 -4.29 5.30
CA LEU A 3 -34.71 -2.97 5.66
C LEU A 3 -34.62 -2.90 7.17
N ARG A 4 -33.48 -3.33 7.74
CA ARG A 4 -33.08 -2.88 9.07
C ARG A 4 -32.63 -1.43 8.94
N LEU A 5 -33.45 -0.51 9.45
CA LEU A 5 -33.04 0.88 9.63
C LEU A 5 -31.89 0.91 10.63
N ASP A 6 -30.84 1.66 10.30
CA ASP A 6 -29.77 1.90 11.27
C ASP A 6 -30.40 2.58 12.50
N PRO A 7 -30.11 2.11 13.74
CA PRO A 7 -30.56 2.76 14.95
C PRO A 7 -30.16 4.24 14.91
N GLU A 8 -31.16 5.10 15.08
CA GLU A 8 -30.98 6.55 15.06
C GLU A 8 -30.08 6.95 16.24
N ILE A 9 -28.94 7.57 15.95
CA ILE A 9 -27.97 7.97 16.96
C ILE A 9 -28.35 9.37 17.46
N PRO A 10 -28.79 9.54 18.72
CA PRO A 10 -29.14 10.86 19.23
C PRO A 10 -27.88 11.71 19.45
N VAL A 11 -27.61 12.61 18.51
CA VAL A 11 -26.47 13.56 18.55
C VAL A 11 -26.69 14.67 19.58
N THR A 12 -27.97 14.96 19.88
CA THR A 12 -28.40 15.99 20.82
C THR A 12 -29.34 15.40 21.87
N ARG A 13 -29.24 15.89 23.10
CA ARG A 13 -30.26 15.65 24.14
C ARG A 13 -30.98 16.95 24.43
N VAL A 14 -32.27 16.87 24.75
CA VAL A 14 -33.04 18.04 25.20
C VAL A 14 -32.85 18.20 26.70
N VAL A 15 -32.29 19.32 27.14
CA VAL A 15 -32.21 19.70 28.55
C VAL A 15 -32.90 21.04 28.68
N ASN A 16 -33.95 21.10 29.51
CA ASN A 16 -34.76 22.31 29.75
C ASN A 16 -35.22 23.00 28.44
N GLY A 17 -35.69 22.23 27.46
CA GLY A 17 -36.19 22.77 26.18
C GLY A 17 -35.12 23.18 25.17
N HIS A 18 -33.82 23.06 25.50
CA HIS A 18 -32.71 23.36 24.59
C HIS A 18 -31.99 22.09 24.13
N ASN A 19 -31.70 22.01 22.83
CA ASN A 19 -30.84 20.97 22.26
C ASN A 19 -29.39 21.22 22.67
N VAL A 20 -28.86 20.34 23.52
CA VAL A 20 -27.44 20.37 23.90
C VAL A 20 -26.69 19.20 23.24
N PHE A 21 -25.46 19.46 22.80
CA PHE A 21 -24.57 18.41 22.31
C PHE A 21 -24.37 17.36 23.38
N ASN A 22 -24.51 16.08 23.01
CA ASN A 22 -24.49 14.98 23.97
C ASN A 22 -23.03 14.63 24.39
N LYS A 23 -22.40 15.56 25.12
CA LYS A 23 -21.01 15.43 25.61
C LYS A 23 -20.93 14.29 26.63
N GLY A 24 -20.15 13.26 26.32
CA GLY A 24 -20.03 12.06 27.15
C GLY A 24 -20.96 10.91 26.77
N TYR A 25 -21.73 11.01 25.68
CA TYR A 25 -22.47 9.86 25.16
C TYR A 25 -21.51 8.81 24.60
N HIS A 26 -21.39 7.71 25.34
CA HIS A 26 -20.75 6.51 24.85
C HIS A 26 -21.80 5.73 24.04
N HIS A 27 -21.70 5.83 22.72
CA HIS A 27 -22.55 5.09 21.82
C HIS A 27 -22.54 3.60 22.19
N GLY A 28 -23.70 2.97 22.32
CA GLY A 28 -23.85 1.57 22.78
C GLY A 28 -23.22 0.52 21.84
N LEU A 29 -22.68 0.97 20.70
CA LEU A 29 -21.96 0.16 19.72
C LEU A 29 -20.45 0.46 19.71
N ARG A 30 -19.97 1.37 20.56
CA ARG A 30 -18.55 1.67 20.70
C ARG A 30 -17.83 0.41 21.20
N GLY A 31 -16.84 -0.06 20.43
CA GLY A 31 -16.07 -1.26 20.74
C GLY A 31 -16.65 -2.56 20.21
N LYS A 32 -17.87 -2.55 19.63
CA LYS A 32 -18.43 -3.72 18.95
C LYS A 32 -17.83 -3.86 17.55
N THR A 33 -17.60 -5.10 17.14
CA THR A 33 -17.15 -5.44 15.79
C THR A 33 -18.32 -5.35 14.79
N TYR A 34 -18.03 -5.21 13.50
CA TYR A 34 -19.06 -5.25 12.44
C TYR A 34 -19.89 -6.53 12.48
N GLU A 35 -19.29 -7.66 12.89
CA GLU A 35 -19.96 -8.96 12.99
C GLU A 35 -20.98 -9.00 14.13
N GLU A 36 -20.67 -8.40 15.28
CA GLU A 36 -21.59 -8.28 16.43
C GLU A 36 -22.76 -7.33 16.14
N TYR A 37 -22.56 -6.38 15.23
CA TYR A 37 -23.55 -5.35 14.94
C TYR A 37 -24.48 -5.70 13.77
N TYR A 38 -23.91 -6.13 12.64
CA TYR A 38 -24.68 -6.43 11.43
C TYR A 38 -24.88 -7.93 11.19
N GLY A 39 -24.25 -8.80 11.99
CA GLY A 39 -24.14 -10.23 11.74
C GLY A 39 -22.99 -10.55 10.77
N LYS A 40 -22.50 -11.80 10.84
CA LYS A 40 -21.32 -12.26 10.09
C LYS A 40 -21.45 -12.05 8.58
N GLU A 41 -22.60 -12.40 7.99
CA GLU A 41 -22.82 -12.35 6.55
C GLU A 41 -22.79 -10.91 6.01
N ARG A 42 -23.51 -10.00 6.67
CA ARG A 42 -23.57 -8.59 6.25
C ARG A 42 -22.28 -7.83 6.55
N ALA A 43 -21.56 -8.21 7.60
CA ALA A 43 -20.22 -7.71 7.87
C ALA A 43 -19.21 -8.11 6.76
N VAL A 44 -19.35 -9.29 6.17
CA VAL A 44 -18.55 -9.71 5.01
C VAL A 44 -18.94 -8.88 3.77
N GLU A 45 -20.23 -8.68 3.54
CA GLU A 45 -20.73 -7.87 2.42
C GLU A 45 -20.22 -6.41 2.50
N ILE A 46 -20.33 -5.78 3.66
CA ILE A 46 -19.85 -4.40 3.91
C ILE A 46 -18.34 -4.32 3.67
N ARG A 47 -17.56 -5.27 4.22
CA ARG A 47 -16.10 -5.33 4.01
C ARG A 47 -15.76 -5.48 2.53
N LYS A 48 -16.47 -6.35 1.81
CA LYS A 48 -16.26 -6.57 0.38
C LYS A 48 -16.57 -5.31 -0.42
N ARG A 49 -17.72 -4.67 -0.16
CA ARG A 49 -18.12 -3.41 -0.79
C ARG A 49 -17.09 -2.30 -0.58
N HIS A 50 -16.59 -2.15 0.65
CA HIS A 50 -15.56 -1.16 0.95
C HIS A 50 -14.24 -1.47 0.23
N SER A 51 -13.83 -2.74 0.21
CA SER A 51 -12.62 -3.20 -0.50
C SER A 51 -12.70 -2.91 -1.99
N GLU A 52 -13.83 -3.22 -2.63
CA GLU A 52 -14.07 -2.95 -4.05
C GLU A 52 -14.07 -1.46 -4.36
N ALA A 53 -14.71 -0.63 -3.51
CA ALA A 53 -14.73 0.82 -3.67
C ALA A 53 -13.33 1.46 -3.51
N LEU A 54 -12.46 0.87 -2.68
CA LEU A 54 -11.10 1.35 -2.45
C LEU A 54 -10.07 0.83 -3.45
N LYS A 55 -10.34 -0.29 -4.12
CA LYS A 55 -9.43 -0.90 -5.08
C LYS A 55 -9.28 0.00 -6.31
N GLY A 56 -8.06 0.46 -6.58
CA GLY A 56 -7.78 1.38 -7.69
C GLY A 56 -8.01 2.85 -7.36
N HIS A 57 -8.49 3.18 -6.15
CA HIS A 57 -8.68 4.56 -5.74
C HIS A 57 -7.34 5.31 -5.66
N ARG A 58 -7.19 6.39 -6.46
CA ARG A 58 -5.95 7.14 -6.68
C ARG A 58 -5.17 7.50 -5.41
N TYR A 59 -5.87 7.88 -4.34
CA TYR A 59 -5.24 8.28 -3.07
C TYR A 59 -4.92 7.11 -2.13
N TRP A 60 -5.64 5.98 -2.23
CA TRP A 60 -5.53 4.84 -1.32
C TRP A 60 -4.69 3.71 -1.88
N SER A 61 -4.82 3.46 -3.18
CA SER A 61 -4.00 2.51 -3.94
C SER A 61 -3.12 3.26 -4.92
N ASN A 62 -2.43 4.31 -4.44
CA ASN A 62 -1.48 5.03 -5.26
C ASN A 62 -0.30 4.10 -5.56
N GLY A 63 -0.44 3.24 -6.58
CA GLY A 63 0.55 2.25 -6.99
C GLY A 63 1.91 2.86 -7.36
N ASN A 64 1.93 4.18 -7.56
CA ASN A 64 3.12 4.97 -7.82
C ASN A 64 3.85 5.48 -6.57
N ALA A 65 3.32 5.35 -5.35
CA ALA A 65 4.02 5.74 -4.12
C ALA A 65 5.35 4.97 -3.92
N HIS A 66 5.52 3.87 -4.65
CA HIS A 66 6.73 3.04 -4.67
C HIS A 66 7.30 2.82 -6.08
N ALA A 67 6.83 3.58 -7.08
CA ALA A 67 7.29 3.50 -8.47
C ALA A 67 8.58 4.30 -8.69
N PHE A 68 9.64 3.92 -7.98
CA PHE A 68 10.96 4.44 -8.29
C PHE A 68 11.56 3.66 -9.45
N ALA A 69 11.93 4.34 -10.51
CA ALA A 69 12.66 3.72 -11.62
C ALA A 69 14.01 3.18 -11.12
N CYS A 70 14.35 1.98 -11.58
CA CYS A 70 15.53 1.26 -11.13
C CYS A 70 16.28 0.62 -12.29
N ILE A 71 17.60 0.51 -12.10
CA ILE A 71 18.51 -0.08 -13.07
C ILE A 71 19.16 -1.30 -12.43
N ALA A 72 19.18 -2.39 -13.17
CA ALA A 72 19.87 -3.61 -12.80
C ALA A 72 21.03 -3.86 -13.78
N ILE A 73 22.22 -4.11 -13.25
CA ILE A 73 23.43 -4.42 -14.02
C ILE A 73 23.81 -5.86 -13.73
N THR A 74 23.91 -6.66 -14.77
CA THR A 74 24.37 -8.05 -14.71
C THR A 74 25.89 -8.13 -14.46
N PRO A 75 26.41 -9.25 -13.94
CA PRO A 75 27.85 -9.49 -13.87
C PRO A 75 28.57 -9.37 -15.22
N GLU A 76 27.87 -9.65 -16.32
CA GLU A 76 28.36 -9.54 -17.70
C GLU A 76 28.46 -8.08 -18.20
N GLY A 77 28.03 -7.09 -17.41
CA GLY A 77 28.04 -5.69 -17.80
C GLY A 77 26.83 -5.22 -18.61
N LYS A 78 25.89 -6.11 -18.95
CA LYS A 78 24.59 -5.71 -19.52
C LYS A 78 23.73 -5.03 -18.46
N TRP A 79 23.01 -3.98 -18.84
CA TRP A 79 22.13 -3.23 -17.94
C TRP A 79 20.69 -3.22 -18.46
N TYR A 80 19.74 -3.22 -17.52
CA TYR A 80 18.31 -3.21 -17.78
C TYR A 80 17.66 -2.07 -16.99
N ARG A 81 16.79 -1.31 -17.65
CA ARG A 81 15.98 -0.27 -17.02
C ARG A 81 14.57 -0.77 -16.75
N PHE A 82 14.05 -0.44 -15.58
CA PHE A 82 12.67 -0.69 -15.19
C PHE A 82 12.03 0.61 -14.70
N ASP A 83 10.78 0.84 -15.09
CA ASP A 83 10.03 2.05 -14.73
C ASP A 83 9.70 2.07 -13.24
N SER A 84 9.65 0.90 -12.60
CA SER A 84 9.49 0.77 -11.16
C SER A 84 10.17 -0.45 -10.58
N ILE A 85 10.56 -0.36 -9.29
CA ILE A 85 11.00 -1.50 -8.48
C ILE A 85 9.97 -2.63 -8.51
N THR A 86 8.67 -2.30 -8.48
CA THR A 86 7.58 -3.28 -8.54
C THR A 86 7.54 -4.02 -9.87
N GLN A 87 7.71 -3.30 -10.99
CA GLN A 87 7.79 -3.90 -12.33
C GLN A 87 9.03 -4.79 -12.47
N ALA A 88 10.18 -4.37 -11.94
CA ALA A 88 11.39 -5.18 -11.90
C ALA A 88 11.19 -6.47 -11.09
N ALA A 89 10.57 -6.36 -9.91
CA ALA A 89 10.25 -7.47 -9.05
C ALA A 89 9.33 -8.49 -9.75
N GLN A 90 8.26 -8.02 -10.41
CA GLN A 90 7.35 -8.89 -11.16
C GLN A 90 8.04 -9.59 -12.34
N LYS A 91 8.78 -8.85 -13.18
CA LYS A 91 9.45 -9.41 -14.36
C LYS A 91 10.51 -10.46 -14.02
N LEU A 92 11.21 -10.26 -12.91
CA LEU A 92 12.29 -11.14 -12.46
C LEU A 92 11.83 -12.18 -11.44
N ASN A 93 10.53 -12.24 -11.15
CA ASN A 93 9.91 -13.09 -10.13
C ASN A 93 10.60 -12.98 -8.76
N LEU A 94 10.95 -11.75 -8.36
CA LEU A 94 11.55 -11.41 -7.09
C LEU A 94 10.53 -10.71 -6.18
N ASN A 95 10.74 -10.78 -4.87
CA ASN A 95 9.98 -9.96 -3.93
C ASN A 95 10.42 -8.49 -4.01
N TYR A 96 9.47 -7.55 -4.07
CA TYR A 96 9.71 -6.10 -4.01
C TYR A 96 10.67 -5.70 -2.87
N ALA A 97 10.47 -6.26 -1.67
CA ALA A 97 11.29 -5.97 -0.51
C ALA A 97 12.76 -6.37 -0.74
N THR A 98 12.99 -7.46 -1.46
CA THR A 98 14.32 -7.96 -1.80
C THR A 98 15.01 -7.01 -2.77
N VAL A 99 14.35 -6.60 -3.86
CA VAL A 99 14.90 -5.63 -4.81
C VAL A 99 15.25 -4.31 -4.11
N ARG A 100 14.38 -3.83 -3.22
CA ARG A 100 14.64 -2.62 -2.41
C ARG A 100 15.85 -2.78 -1.48
N ARG A 101 16.07 -3.97 -0.91
CA ARG A 101 17.24 -4.27 -0.06
C ARG A 101 18.52 -4.36 -0.87
N TYR A 102 18.46 -4.86 -2.11
CA TYR A 102 19.59 -4.88 -3.04
C TYR A 102 20.04 -3.47 -3.43
N ILE A 103 19.08 -2.60 -3.78
CA ILE A 103 19.33 -1.17 -4.05
C ILE A 103 20.01 -0.50 -2.84
N LYS A 104 19.52 -0.77 -1.62
CA LYS A 104 20.10 -0.24 -0.38
C LYS A 104 21.38 -0.95 0.06
N ARG A 105 21.87 -1.93 -0.71
CA ARG A 105 23.07 -2.75 -0.41
C ARG A 105 23.03 -3.44 0.95
N LYS A 106 21.83 -3.68 1.50
CA LYS A 106 21.67 -4.39 2.79
C LYS A 106 21.88 -5.89 2.66
N ILE A 107 21.66 -6.43 1.47
CA ILE A 107 21.82 -7.85 1.14
C ILE A 107 22.54 -7.92 -0.21
N LYS A 108 23.45 -8.87 -0.36
CA LYS A 108 24.09 -9.16 -1.65
C LYS A 108 23.16 -10.04 -2.51
N PRO A 109 22.90 -9.68 -3.78
CA PRO A 109 22.13 -10.52 -4.69
C PRO A 109 22.85 -11.84 -4.94
N GLN A 110 22.14 -12.96 -4.85
CA GLN A 110 22.72 -14.29 -5.08
C GLN A 110 23.20 -14.47 -6.53
N ASN A 111 22.53 -13.80 -7.47
CA ASN A 111 22.86 -13.82 -8.90
C ASN A 111 24.02 -12.88 -9.29
N GLY A 112 24.63 -12.17 -8.33
CA GLY A 112 25.74 -11.24 -8.60
C GLY A 112 25.33 -9.93 -9.27
N TRP A 113 24.03 -9.67 -9.44
CA TRP A 113 23.54 -8.45 -10.08
C TRP A 113 23.78 -7.24 -9.17
N GLN A 114 23.93 -6.05 -9.76
CA GLN A 114 24.00 -4.80 -9.04
C GLN A 114 22.75 -3.97 -9.33
N TRP A 115 22.22 -3.32 -8.29
CA TRP A 115 20.95 -2.61 -8.36
C TRP A 115 21.12 -1.17 -7.93
N PHE A 116 20.53 -0.26 -8.70
CA PHE A 116 20.63 1.17 -8.50
C PHE A 116 19.28 1.84 -8.72
N LEU A 117 19.07 2.98 -8.05
CA LEU A 117 17.98 3.90 -8.41
C LEU A 117 18.45 4.75 -9.59
N GLU A 118 17.55 4.94 -10.55
CA GLU A 118 17.86 5.75 -11.74
C GLU A 118 18.25 7.18 -11.34
N LYS A 119 17.50 7.78 -10.41
CA LYS A 119 17.72 9.15 -9.91
C LYS A 119 19.10 9.42 -9.29
N ASP A 120 19.77 8.39 -8.78
CA ASP A 120 21.02 8.56 -8.04
C ASP A 120 22.22 8.65 -9.01
N ASN A 121 22.03 8.33 -10.30
CA ASN A 121 23.05 8.35 -11.38
C ASN A 121 24.35 7.58 -11.10
N ASN A 122 24.47 6.92 -9.94
CA ASN A 122 25.64 6.16 -9.52
C ASN A 122 25.94 4.96 -10.44
N TRP A 123 24.93 4.47 -11.15
CA TRP A 123 25.02 3.36 -12.10
C TRP A 123 25.87 3.68 -13.34
N ILE A 124 26.02 4.96 -13.72
CA ILE A 124 26.80 5.40 -14.89
C ILE A 124 28.27 4.97 -14.75
N LYS A 125 28.83 5.06 -13.53
CA LYS A 125 30.22 4.64 -13.21
C LYS A 125 30.46 3.15 -13.45
N HIS A 126 29.40 2.34 -13.44
CA HIS A 126 29.46 0.90 -13.64
C HIS A 126 29.24 0.50 -15.12
N ILE A 127 28.83 1.45 -15.96
CA ILE A 127 28.72 1.27 -17.43
C ILE A 127 30.00 1.77 -18.11
N ASP A 128 30.58 2.88 -17.65
CA ASP A 128 31.80 3.46 -18.20
C ASP A 128 33.10 2.72 -17.84
N ASN A 129 33.02 1.56 -17.20
CA ASN A 129 34.15 0.62 -17.16
C ASN A 129 34.33 -0.10 -18.52
N GLY A 130 34.28 0.68 -19.61
CA GLY A 130 34.85 0.37 -20.92
C GLY A 130 36.38 0.28 -20.86
N LYS A 131 36.91 -0.46 -19.90
CA LYS A 131 38.22 -1.09 -20.01
C LYS A 131 38.04 -2.56 -19.75
N ILE A 132 37.82 -3.27 -20.84
CA ILE A 132 38.51 -4.55 -21.05
C ILE A 132 39.98 -4.30 -20.65
N LYS A 133 40.40 -4.85 -19.53
CA LYS A 133 41.79 -5.18 -19.25
C LYS A 133 41.82 -6.65 -18.89
#